data_AF-A0A9Q1R6H2-F1
#
_entry.id   AF-A0A9Q1R6H2-F1
#
_cell.length_a   1.000
_cell.length_b   1.000
_cell.length_c   1.000
_cell.angle_alpha   90.00
_cell.angle_beta   90.00
_cell.angle_gamma   90.00
#
_symmetry.space_group_name_H-M   'P 1'
#
loop_
_entity.id
_entity.type
_entity.pdbx_description
1 polymer ?
#
loop_
_entity_poly.entity_id
_entity_poly.type
_entity_poly.pdbx_seq_one_letter_code
_entity_poly.pdbx_strand_id
1 'polypeptide(L)'
;MASSLSSDFKYLIKGQRLYDSAAKLRLPDFPAFALECLSNRNSLVYGDLYGIGEEAPTIFRRTLRYEGFSQIMGTLVKMGFFCTESTLILKDGIRPTHSIFSRTYWNQWIDEKYITDRILALGLCKDKDTAVKTTKTIIFLGFQEPTEIPSSCKSPFEVTCLRMQERLAYSKTEQDMVLLHHEVVVDYPDGHAETHRSTFLEFGRTENRKTAMAMALTVGESAATGALLLLANKIKANGVLRPIDPEVYEPGSSAPFVSKFLSREKKMLA
;
A
#
# COMPACT_ATOMS: atom_id res chain seq x y z
N MET A 1 7.46 11.50 -4.68
CA MET A 1 8.27 10.83 -5.72
C MET A 1 8.69 9.47 -5.18
N ALA A 2 8.78 8.46 -6.05
CA ALA A 2 9.38 7.18 -5.69
C ALA A 2 10.64 6.94 -6.52
N SER A 3 11.65 6.29 -5.95
CA SER A 3 12.92 6.05 -6.63
C SER A 3 13.50 4.67 -6.32
N SER A 4 14.08 4.05 -7.34
CA SER A 4 14.81 2.77 -7.27
C SER A 4 16.02 2.76 -8.20
N LEU A 5 16.99 1.90 -7.95
CA LEU A 5 18.09 1.60 -8.87
C LEU A 5 17.79 0.32 -9.62
N SER A 6 18.17 0.25 -10.90
CA SER A 6 18.29 -0.99 -11.69
C SER A 6 19.36 -0.75 -12.75
N SER A 7 20.40 -1.59 -12.76
CA SER A 7 21.49 -1.69 -13.75
C SER A 7 21.72 -0.39 -14.56
N ASP A 8 22.51 0.51 -13.99
CA ASP A 8 22.96 1.82 -14.53
C ASP A 8 21.95 2.98 -14.57
N PHE A 9 20.70 2.80 -14.11
CA PHE A 9 19.73 3.90 -14.09
C PHE A 9 19.08 4.12 -12.72
N LYS A 10 19.08 5.39 -12.28
CA LYS A 10 18.20 5.89 -11.22
C LYS A 10 16.80 6.00 -11.80
N TYR A 11 15.94 5.04 -11.51
CA TYR A 11 14.53 5.08 -11.87
C TYR A 11 13.78 6.01 -10.92
N LEU A 12 13.54 7.25 -11.38
CA LEU A 12 12.70 8.22 -10.68
C LEU A 12 11.27 8.18 -11.22
N ILE A 13 10.36 7.68 -10.40
CA ILE A 13 8.92 7.69 -10.69
C ILE A 13 8.32 8.96 -10.06
N LYS A 14 7.92 9.90 -10.92
CA LYS A 14 7.14 11.07 -10.52
C LYS A 14 5.84 10.60 -9.86
N GLY A 15 5.41 11.29 -8.79
CA GLY A 15 4.22 10.89 -8.03
C GLY A 15 2.96 10.72 -8.89
N GLN A 16 2.79 11.57 -9.90
CA GLN A 16 1.68 11.51 -10.86
C GLN A 16 1.63 10.22 -11.68
N ARG A 17 2.77 9.53 -11.87
CA ARG A 17 2.87 8.27 -12.62
C ARG A 17 2.98 7.04 -11.72
N LEU A 18 2.84 7.21 -10.40
CA LEU A 18 3.04 6.12 -9.43
C LEU A 18 2.13 4.93 -9.72
N TYR A 19 0.83 5.17 -9.87
CA TYR A 19 -0.14 4.12 -10.19
C TYR A 19 0.05 3.51 -11.57
N ASP A 20 0.45 4.32 -12.56
CA ASP A 20 0.71 3.85 -13.92
C ASP A 20 1.94 2.94 -14.01
N SER A 21 2.86 3.04 -13.03
CA SER A 21 4.08 2.24 -12.88
C SER A 21 3.89 0.90 -12.17
N ALA A 22 2.67 0.58 -11.73
CA ALA A 22 2.39 -0.70 -11.07
C ALA A 22 2.74 -1.88 -11.99
N ALA A 23 3.46 -2.86 -11.44
CA ALA A 23 3.83 -4.06 -12.16
C ALA A 23 3.17 -5.29 -11.51
N LYS A 24 2.65 -6.20 -12.34
CA LYS A 24 2.13 -7.48 -11.87
C LYS A 24 3.25 -8.27 -11.19
N LEU A 25 2.91 -8.94 -10.10
CA LEU A 25 3.82 -9.78 -9.34
C LEU A 25 3.14 -11.13 -9.08
N ARG A 26 3.89 -12.21 -9.33
CA ARG A 26 3.52 -13.54 -8.90
C ARG A 26 4.64 -14.06 -8.03
N LEU A 27 4.33 -14.34 -6.78
CA LEU A 27 5.29 -14.96 -5.88
C LEU A 27 5.31 -16.46 -6.16
N PRO A 28 6.49 -17.08 -6.38
CA PRO A 28 6.58 -18.50 -6.70
C PRO A 28 5.90 -19.41 -5.66
N ASP A 29 6.04 -19.09 -4.37
CA ASP A 29 5.43 -19.86 -3.28
C ASP A 29 3.91 -19.60 -3.14
N PHE A 30 3.40 -18.53 -3.75
CA PHE A 30 1.98 -18.15 -3.66
C PHE A 30 1.42 -17.71 -5.02
N PRO A 31 1.40 -18.61 -6.03
CA PRO A 31 1.02 -18.26 -7.40
C PRO A 31 -0.46 -17.88 -7.52
N ALA A 32 -1.29 -18.27 -6.55
CA ALA A 32 -2.71 -17.95 -6.50
C ALA A 32 -2.98 -16.47 -6.16
N PHE A 33 -2.05 -15.77 -5.50
CA PHE A 33 -2.27 -14.34 -5.23
C PHE A 33 -2.00 -13.52 -6.50
N ALA A 34 -3.08 -12.93 -7.03
CA ALA A 34 -3.01 -11.98 -8.12
C ALA A 34 -2.55 -10.61 -7.60
N LEU A 35 -1.24 -10.44 -7.45
CA LEU A 35 -0.64 -9.23 -6.89
C LEU A 35 -0.12 -8.28 -7.95
N GLU A 36 -0.06 -7.02 -7.58
CA GLU A 36 0.68 -5.95 -8.24
C GLU A 36 1.53 -5.21 -7.20
N CYS A 37 2.60 -4.57 -7.66
CA CYS A 37 3.56 -3.88 -6.81
C CYS A 37 3.75 -2.42 -7.26
N LEU A 38 3.73 -1.51 -6.28
CA LEU A 38 3.93 -0.07 -6.45
C LEU A 38 5.22 0.35 -5.76
N SER A 39 6.02 1.20 -6.40
CA SER A 39 7.24 1.73 -5.76
C SER A 39 6.92 2.54 -4.50
N ASN A 40 7.63 2.28 -3.40
CA ASN A 40 7.35 2.88 -2.10
C ASN A 40 8.39 3.94 -1.74
N ARG A 41 8.02 5.22 -1.93
CA ARG A 41 8.87 6.39 -1.62
C ARG A 41 10.30 6.23 -2.20
N ASN A 42 11.30 6.85 -1.57
CA ASN A 42 12.68 6.76 -1.99
C ASN A 42 13.31 5.48 -1.42
N SER A 43 13.69 4.54 -2.29
CA SER A 43 14.39 3.31 -1.90
C SER A 43 15.92 3.46 -1.91
N LEU A 44 16.45 4.51 -2.53
CA LEU A 44 17.91 4.70 -2.69
C LEU A 44 18.60 4.92 -1.35
N VAL A 45 17.91 5.53 -0.39
CA VAL A 45 18.42 5.75 0.98
C VAL A 45 18.79 4.44 1.67
N TYR A 46 18.24 3.30 1.23
CA TYR A 46 18.50 2.02 1.87
C TYR A 46 19.85 1.41 1.46
N GLY A 47 20.49 1.90 0.39
CA GLY A 47 21.88 1.53 0.09
C GLY A 47 22.81 1.92 1.22
N ASP A 48 22.74 3.19 1.64
CA ASP A 48 23.54 3.71 2.76
C ASP A 48 23.09 3.09 4.09
N LEU A 49 21.77 2.98 4.34
CA LEU A 49 21.26 2.48 5.62
C LEU A 49 21.58 1.01 5.87
N TYR A 50 21.69 0.19 4.82
CA TYR A 50 22.02 -1.23 4.94
C TYR A 50 23.47 -1.54 4.61
N GLY A 51 24.29 -0.53 4.26
CA GLY A 51 25.69 -0.72 3.92
C GLY A 51 25.91 -1.49 2.61
N ILE A 52 24.95 -1.44 1.68
CA ILE A 52 24.99 -2.17 0.40
C ILE A 52 25.01 -1.23 -0.82
N GLY A 53 25.15 0.09 -0.62
CA GLY A 53 25.03 1.08 -1.69
C GLY A 53 26.08 0.96 -2.81
N GLU A 54 27.30 0.57 -2.46
CA GLU A 54 28.40 0.39 -3.41
C GLU A 54 28.32 -0.93 -4.19
N GLU A 55 27.67 -1.95 -3.61
CA GLU A 55 27.64 -3.31 -4.15
C GLU A 55 26.33 -3.64 -4.87
N ALA A 56 25.20 -3.10 -4.40
CA ALA A 56 23.90 -3.44 -4.93
C ALA A 56 23.51 -2.55 -6.12
N PRO A 57 23.54 -3.05 -7.37
CA PRO A 57 23.12 -2.27 -8.54
C PRO A 57 21.61 -2.01 -8.56
N THR A 58 20.84 -2.71 -7.71
CA THR A 58 19.38 -2.67 -7.68
C THR A 58 18.88 -2.62 -6.24
N ILE A 59 18.18 -1.55 -5.88
CA ILE A 59 17.53 -1.39 -4.57
C ILE A 59 16.13 -0.85 -4.79
N PHE A 60 15.12 -1.63 -4.41
CA PHE A 60 13.73 -1.18 -4.43
C PHE A 60 12.94 -1.70 -3.24
N ARG A 61 12.07 -0.84 -2.72
CA ARG A 61 10.99 -1.19 -1.81
C ARG A 61 9.68 -0.92 -2.49
N ARG A 62 8.77 -1.89 -2.43
CA ARG A 62 7.47 -1.81 -3.07
C ARG A 62 6.35 -2.12 -2.08
N THR A 63 5.17 -1.63 -2.37
CA THR A 63 3.93 -1.93 -1.68
C THR A 63 3.12 -2.89 -2.54
N LEU A 64 2.62 -3.96 -1.94
CA LEU A 64 1.79 -4.96 -2.61
C LEU A 64 0.31 -4.57 -2.53
N ARG A 65 -0.40 -4.82 -3.63
CA ARG A 65 -1.86 -4.69 -3.75
C ARG A 65 -2.39 -5.84 -4.60
N TYR A 66 -3.69 -6.10 -4.53
CA TYR A 66 -4.33 -6.99 -5.49
C TYR A 66 -4.46 -6.30 -6.85
N GLU A 67 -4.35 -7.09 -7.93
CA GLU A 67 -4.40 -6.59 -9.30
C GLU A 67 -5.66 -5.76 -9.57
N GLY A 68 -5.46 -4.65 -10.29
CA GLY A 68 -6.52 -3.72 -10.70
C GLY A 68 -6.68 -2.53 -9.75
N PHE A 69 -6.17 -2.64 -8.51
CA PHE A 69 -6.18 -1.54 -7.54
C PHE A 69 -5.54 -0.27 -8.12
N SER A 70 -4.34 -0.37 -8.69
CA SER A 70 -3.59 0.79 -9.16
C SER A 70 -4.24 1.46 -10.35
N GLN A 71 -4.82 0.69 -11.26
CA GLN A 71 -5.54 1.24 -12.42
C GLN A 71 -6.78 2.04 -11.96
N ILE A 72 -7.56 1.49 -11.03
CA ILE A 72 -8.74 2.17 -10.46
C ILE A 72 -8.32 3.44 -9.71
N MET A 73 -7.36 3.31 -8.77
CA MET A 73 -6.89 4.44 -7.97
C MET A 73 -6.24 5.53 -8.80
N GLY A 74 -5.44 5.16 -9.82
CA GLY A 74 -4.85 6.10 -10.76
C GLY A 74 -5.91 6.87 -11.55
N THR A 75 -7.00 6.22 -11.94
CA THR A 75 -8.13 6.87 -12.62
C THR A 75 -8.86 7.83 -11.66
N LEU A 76 -9.15 7.40 -10.42
CA LEU A 76 -9.78 8.25 -9.39
C LEU A 76 -8.92 9.50 -9.05
N VAL A 77 -7.59 9.35 -8.99
CA VAL A 77 -6.66 10.49 -8.83
C VAL A 77 -6.78 11.46 -10.00
N LYS A 78 -6.76 10.97 -11.25
CA LYS A 78 -6.90 11.81 -12.45
C LYS A 78 -8.27 12.51 -12.52
N MET A 79 -9.30 11.90 -11.95
CA MET A 79 -10.63 12.49 -11.79
C MET A 79 -10.74 13.51 -10.64
N GLY A 80 -9.70 13.64 -9.80
CA GLY A 80 -9.69 14.61 -8.69
C GLY A 80 -10.37 14.14 -7.41
N PHE A 81 -10.64 12.84 -7.24
CA PHE A 81 -11.23 12.30 -6.00
C PHE A 81 -10.36 12.56 -4.75
N PHE A 82 -9.05 12.69 -4.94
CA PHE A 82 -8.09 12.91 -3.87
C PHE A 82 -7.54 14.34 -3.85
N CYS A 83 -8.30 15.31 -4.39
CA CYS A 83 -7.95 16.72 -4.30
C CYS A 83 -8.15 17.23 -2.86
N THR A 84 -7.13 17.85 -2.29
CA THR A 84 -7.13 18.38 -0.91
C THR A 84 -7.65 19.80 -0.82
N GLU A 85 -7.78 20.49 -1.96
CA GLU A 85 -8.29 21.86 -2.00
C GLU A 85 -9.75 21.90 -1.55
N SER A 86 -10.06 22.85 -0.67
CA SER A 86 -11.41 23.00 -0.16
C SER A 86 -12.34 23.61 -1.20
N THR A 87 -13.58 23.12 -1.28
CA THR A 87 -14.57 23.55 -2.27
C THR A 87 -15.66 24.40 -1.63
N LEU A 88 -16.15 25.43 -2.33
CA LEU A 88 -17.19 26.33 -1.82
C LEU A 88 -18.47 25.58 -1.42
N ILE A 89 -18.87 24.58 -2.21
CA ILE A 89 -20.02 23.72 -1.93
C ILE A 89 -19.90 22.95 -0.59
N LEU A 90 -18.69 22.74 -0.08
CA LEU A 90 -18.43 22.13 1.23
C LEU A 90 -18.14 23.17 2.33
N LYS A 91 -18.24 24.48 2.06
CA LYS A 91 -18.08 25.55 3.06
C LYS A 91 -19.40 26.18 3.46
N ASP A 92 -20.39 26.15 2.59
CA ASP A 92 -21.70 26.77 2.84
C ASP A 92 -22.47 26.06 3.97
N GLY A 93 -23.35 26.81 4.65
CA GLY A 93 -24.09 26.34 5.81
C GLY A 93 -25.07 25.20 5.52
N ILE A 94 -25.54 25.08 4.27
CA ILE A 94 -26.34 23.94 3.80
C ILE A 94 -25.39 22.88 3.26
N ARG A 95 -25.41 21.69 3.86
CA ARG A 95 -24.54 20.58 3.46
C ARG A 95 -25.09 19.91 2.19
N PRO A 96 -24.27 19.72 1.15
CA PRO A 96 -24.70 18.97 -0.02
C PRO A 96 -24.82 17.49 0.33
N THR A 97 -25.69 16.78 -0.37
CA THR A 97 -25.63 15.32 -0.41
C THR A 97 -24.43 14.85 -1.24
N HIS A 98 -24.01 13.59 -1.07
CA HIS A 98 -22.99 12.99 -1.93
C HIS A 98 -23.37 13.08 -3.42
N SER A 99 -24.64 12.88 -3.75
CA SER A 99 -25.14 13.03 -5.12
C SER A 99 -25.02 14.46 -5.66
N ILE A 100 -25.38 15.48 -4.88
CA ILE A 100 -25.26 16.90 -5.28
C ILE A 100 -23.79 17.29 -5.42
N PHE A 101 -22.94 16.86 -4.48
CA PHE A 101 -21.51 17.11 -4.52
C PHE A 101 -20.87 16.51 -5.79
N SER A 102 -21.15 15.24 -6.09
CA SER A 102 -20.59 14.55 -7.25
C SER A 102 -21.04 15.17 -8.58
N ARG A 103 -22.31 15.59 -8.65
CA ARG A 103 -22.86 16.33 -9.80
C ARG A 103 -22.19 17.67 -10.00
N THR A 104 -21.86 18.38 -8.91
CA THR A 104 -21.25 19.70 -9.01
C THR A 104 -19.76 19.61 -9.33
N TYR A 105 -19.04 18.73 -8.63
CA TYR A 105 -17.58 18.69 -8.67
C TYR A 105 -17.04 17.86 -9.85
N TRP A 106 -17.63 16.70 -10.13
CA TRP A 106 -17.20 15.84 -11.25
C TRP A 106 -18.10 15.97 -12.48
N ASN A 107 -19.14 16.82 -12.41
CA ASN A 107 -20.15 16.98 -13.45
C ASN A 107 -20.76 15.62 -13.88
N GLN A 108 -20.89 14.68 -12.93
CA GLN A 108 -21.35 13.31 -13.19
C GLN A 108 -22.86 13.17 -13.03
N TRP A 109 -23.52 12.51 -13.98
CA TRP A 109 -24.97 12.27 -14.00
C TRP A 109 -25.33 10.88 -14.57
N ILE A 110 -26.45 10.36 -14.06
CA ILE A 110 -27.45 9.44 -14.65
C ILE A 110 -27.21 7.92 -14.57
N ASP A 111 -26.08 7.35 -14.98
CA ASP A 111 -25.90 5.87 -14.91
C ASP A 111 -24.44 5.39 -15.08
N GLU A 112 -24.22 4.08 -14.93
CA GLU A 112 -22.92 3.40 -15.13
C GLU A 112 -22.32 3.64 -16.53
N LYS A 113 -23.18 3.75 -17.56
CA LYS A 113 -22.72 3.94 -18.94
C LYS A 113 -22.13 5.33 -19.12
N TYR A 114 -22.80 6.37 -18.63
CA TYR A 114 -22.33 7.75 -18.75
C TYR A 114 -20.97 7.96 -18.08
N ILE A 115 -20.79 7.44 -16.86
CA ILE A 115 -19.52 7.57 -16.13
C ILE A 115 -18.39 6.87 -16.90
N THR A 116 -18.65 5.66 -17.40
CA THR A 116 -17.68 4.88 -18.19
C THR A 116 -17.29 5.63 -19.47
N ASP A 117 -18.27 6.09 -20.24
CA ASP A 117 -18.05 6.82 -21.50
C ASP A 117 -17.26 8.11 -21.25
N ARG A 118 -17.53 8.79 -20.13
CA ARG A 118 -16.79 10.00 -19.75
C ARG A 118 -15.33 9.72 -19.37
N ILE A 119 -15.08 8.67 -18.60
CA ILE A 119 -13.70 8.26 -18.25
C ILE A 119 -12.90 7.98 -19.52
N LEU A 120 -13.51 7.32 -20.50
CA LEU A 120 -12.92 7.02 -21.79
C LEU A 120 -12.71 8.27 -22.65
N ALA A 121 -13.72 9.12 -22.78
CA ALA A 121 -13.66 10.34 -23.59
C ALA A 121 -12.58 11.31 -23.09
N LEU A 122 -12.33 11.34 -21.78
CA LEU A 122 -11.29 12.15 -21.14
C LEU A 122 -9.91 11.48 -21.12
N GLY A 123 -9.78 10.23 -21.60
CA GLY A 123 -8.51 9.50 -21.64
C GLY A 123 -7.90 9.24 -20.26
N LEU A 124 -8.72 9.07 -19.22
CA LEU A 124 -8.25 9.00 -17.84
C LEU A 124 -7.72 7.60 -17.45
N CYS A 125 -8.03 6.58 -18.25
CA CYS A 125 -7.60 5.20 -18.05
C CYS A 125 -6.96 4.60 -19.31
N LYS A 126 -6.36 3.42 -19.17
CA LYS A 126 -5.64 2.73 -20.25
C LYS A 126 -6.58 1.99 -21.21
N ASP A 127 -7.69 1.48 -20.70
CA ASP A 127 -8.59 0.60 -21.42
C ASP A 127 -10.03 0.67 -20.89
N LYS A 128 -10.96 0.10 -21.65
CA LYS A 128 -12.40 0.07 -21.33
C LYS A 128 -12.74 -0.73 -20.08
N ASP A 129 -12.02 -1.82 -19.80
CA ASP A 129 -12.25 -2.64 -18.61
C ASP A 129 -11.94 -1.85 -17.33
N THR A 130 -10.84 -1.10 -17.32
CA THR A 130 -10.48 -0.17 -16.25
C THR A 130 -11.56 0.90 -16.04
N ALA A 131 -12.11 1.47 -17.12
CA ALA A 131 -13.18 2.47 -17.03
C ALA A 131 -14.45 1.90 -16.37
N VAL A 132 -14.85 0.69 -16.78
CA VAL A 132 -16.02 -0.01 -16.21
C VAL A 132 -15.79 -0.34 -14.74
N LYS A 133 -14.63 -0.91 -14.39
CA LYS A 133 -14.27 -1.23 -13.00
C LYS A 133 -14.25 0.02 -12.12
N THR A 134 -13.64 1.10 -12.59
CA THR A 134 -13.60 2.38 -11.86
C THR A 134 -15.01 2.93 -11.65
N THR A 135 -15.86 2.85 -12.67
CA THR A 135 -17.26 3.27 -12.55
C THR A 135 -18.00 2.48 -11.48
N LYS A 136 -17.86 1.14 -11.51
CA LYS A 136 -18.44 0.26 -10.49
C LYS A 136 -17.92 0.60 -9.09
N THR A 137 -16.65 0.95 -8.95
CA THR A 137 -16.08 1.44 -7.69
C THR A 137 -16.75 2.74 -7.24
N ILE A 138 -16.94 3.72 -8.12
CA ILE A 138 -17.61 5.00 -7.77
C ILE A 138 -19.05 4.75 -7.29
N ILE A 139 -19.78 3.87 -7.97
CA ILE A 139 -21.15 3.50 -7.61
C ILE A 139 -21.16 2.73 -6.28
N PHE A 140 -20.26 1.76 -6.09
CA PHE A 140 -20.14 0.98 -4.86
C PHE A 140 -19.79 1.85 -3.65
N LEU A 141 -18.91 2.83 -3.84
CA LEU A 141 -18.60 3.83 -2.83
C LEU A 141 -19.79 4.77 -2.56
N GLY A 142 -20.88 4.70 -3.34
CA GLY A 142 -22.15 5.39 -3.11
C GLY A 142 -22.06 6.91 -3.21
N PHE A 143 -21.23 7.42 -4.12
CA PHE A 143 -21.19 8.85 -4.46
C PHE A 143 -22.49 9.38 -5.09
N GLN A 144 -23.43 8.48 -5.42
CA GLN A 144 -24.75 8.80 -5.95
C GLN A 144 -25.84 8.86 -4.87
N GLU A 145 -25.49 8.57 -3.61
CA GLU A 145 -26.47 8.49 -2.54
C GLU A 145 -26.97 9.88 -2.10
N PRO A 146 -28.25 9.99 -1.70
CA PRO A 146 -28.84 11.24 -1.21
C PRO A 146 -28.51 11.51 0.26
N THR A 147 -27.45 10.92 0.81
CA THR A 147 -26.99 11.17 2.19
C THR A 147 -26.18 12.45 2.26
N GLU A 148 -26.40 13.25 3.30
CA GLU A 148 -25.70 14.52 3.51
C GLU A 148 -24.23 14.31 3.87
N ILE A 149 -23.36 15.16 3.33
CA ILE A 149 -21.93 15.15 3.65
C ILE A 149 -21.71 15.84 5.00
N PRO A 150 -21.09 15.17 6.00
CA PRO A 150 -20.79 15.75 7.29
C PRO A 150 -20.00 17.06 7.21
N SER A 151 -20.23 17.97 8.16
CA SER A 151 -19.55 19.26 8.23
C SER A 151 -18.04 19.17 8.44
N SER A 152 -17.55 18.02 8.91
CA SER A 152 -16.12 17.71 9.05
C SER A 152 -15.40 17.60 7.70
N CYS A 153 -16.10 17.25 6.62
CA CYS A 153 -15.50 17.16 5.28
C CYS A 153 -15.47 18.53 4.59
N LYS A 154 -14.27 19.00 4.23
CA LYS A 154 -13.99 20.29 3.59
C LYS A 154 -13.45 20.18 2.17
N SER A 155 -12.99 18.99 1.77
CA SER A 155 -12.36 18.72 0.47
C SER A 155 -12.89 17.43 -0.18
N PRO A 156 -12.75 17.26 -1.51
CA PRO A 156 -13.05 16.01 -2.21
C PRO A 156 -12.30 14.80 -1.61
N PHE A 157 -11.06 15.01 -1.18
CA PHE A 157 -10.26 14.01 -0.48
C PHE A 157 -10.97 13.50 0.77
N GLU A 158 -11.43 14.39 1.66
CA GLU A 158 -12.10 13.99 2.90
C GLU A 158 -13.44 13.31 2.64
N VAL A 159 -14.22 13.80 1.66
CA VAL A 159 -15.46 13.15 1.24
C VAL A 159 -15.18 11.74 0.73
N THR A 160 -14.13 11.57 -0.08
CA THR A 160 -13.74 10.25 -0.59
C THR A 160 -13.25 9.33 0.51
N CYS A 161 -12.45 9.83 1.46
CA CYS A 161 -12.01 9.07 2.62
C CYS A 161 -13.19 8.60 3.47
N LEU A 162 -14.18 9.46 3.73
CA LEU A 162 -15.39 9.07 4.45
C LEU A 162 -16.11 7.92 3.75
N ARG A 163 -16.35 8.05 2.43
CA ARG A 163 -17.02 7.00 1.65
C ARG A 163 -16.25 5.69 1.63
N MET A 164 -14.93 5.75 1.53
CA MET A 164 -14.09 4.55 1.62
C MET A 164 -14.15 3.93 3.01
N GLN A 165 -14.13 4.72 4.09
CA GLN A 165 -14.25 4.20 5.46
C GLN A 165 -15.61 3.53 5.70
N GLU A 166 -16.69 4.10 5.20
CA GLU A 166 -18.04 3.52 5.33
C GLU A 166 -18.21 2.23 4.53
N ARG A 167 -17.60 2.14 3.35
CA ARG A 167 -17.89 1.07 2.36
C ARG A 167 -16.84 -0.03 2.27
N LEU A 168 -15.62 0.24 2.73
CA LEU A 168 -14.47 -0.69 2.62
C LEU A 168 -13.93 -1.10 4.01
N ALA A 169 -14.65 -0.81 5.09
CA ALA A 169 -14.29 -1.29 6.42
C ALA A 169 -14.52 -2.80 6.53
N TYR A 170 -13.61 -3.47 7.23
CA TYR A 170 -13.78 -4.88 7.61
C TYR A 170 -15.00 -5.04 8.50
N SER A 171 -15.84 -6.02 8.16
CA SER A 171 -16.90 -6.52 9.03
C SER A 171 -16.31 -7.36 10.17
N LYS A 172 -17.14 -7.67 11.18
CA LYS A 172 -16.71 -8.43 12.36
C LYS A 172 -16.26 -9.87 12.06
N THR A 173 -16.63 -10.40 10.91
CA THR A 173 -16.36 -11.78 10.48
C THR A 173 -15.23 -11.87 9.45
N GLU A 174 -14.80 -10.74 8.90
CA GLU A 174 -13.69 -10.72 7.93
C GLU A 174 -12.34 -10.64 8.64
N GLN A 175 -11.31 -11.08 7.94
CA GLN A 175 -9.92 -11.07 8.38
C GLN A 175 -9.08 -10.32 7.34
N ASP A 176 -8.04 -9.65 7.81
CA ASP A 176 -7.01 -9.07 6.95
C ASP A 176 -5.85 -10.06 6.72
N MET A 177 -4.92 -9.62 5.88
CA MET A 177 -3.72 -10.37 5.51
C MET A 177 -2.53 -9.42 5.42
N VAL A 178 -1.42 -9.82 6.03
CA VAL A 178 -0.12 -9.17 5.88
C VAL A 178 0.79 -10.09 5.09
N LEU A 179 1.26 -9.61 3.93
CA LEU A 179 2.23 -10.30 3.10
C LEU A 179 3.45 -9.40 2.90
N LEU A 180 4.61 -9.89 3.32
CA LEU A 180 5.92 -9.25 3.16
C LEU A 180 6.87 -10.23 2.49
N HIS A 181 7.59 -9.76 1.47
CA HIS A 181 8.50 -10.57 0.70
C HIS A 181 9.82 -9.82 0.48
N HIS A 182 10.92 -10.45 0.84
CA HIS A 182 12.27 -10.01 0.56
C HIS A 182 12.92 -10.96 -0.45
N GLU A 183 13.62 -10.40 -1.42
CA GLU A 183 14.48 -11.10 -2.36
C GLU A 183 15.84 -10.42 -2.35
N VAL A 184 16.90 -11.17 -2.07
CA VAL A 184 18.29 -10.72 -2.09
C VAL A 184 19.04 -11.61 -3.06
N VAL A 185 19.63 -11.01 -4.09
CA VAL A 185 20.49 -11.70 -5.06
C VAL A 185 21.93 -11.37 -4.70
N VAL A 186 22.74 -12.40 -4.53
CA VAL A 186 24.15 -12.29 -4.15
C VAL A 186 24.99 -12.93 -5.24
N ASP A 187 25.89 -12.16 -5.82
CA ASP A 187 26.91 -12.64 -6.74
C ASP A 187 28.21 -12.90 -5.97
N TYR A 188 28.73 -14.12 -6.04
CA TYR A 188 29.93 -14.53 -5.33
C TYR A 188 31.18 -14.41 -6.22
N PRO A 189 32.38 -14.23 -5.62
CA PRO A 189 33.63 -14.03 -6.39
C PRO A 189 34.04 -15.19 -7.31
N ASP A 190 33.59 -16.40 -7.02
CA ASP A 190 33.80 -17.61 -7.83
C ASP A 190 32.81 -17.72 -9.01
N GLY A 191 31.95 -16.71 -9.20
CA GLY A 191 31.06 -16.56 -10.34
C GLY A 191 29.69 -17.20 -10.18
N HIS A 192 29.37 -17.83 -9.04
CA HIS A 192 28.01 -18.30 -8.79
C HIS A 192 27.13 -17.20 -8.20
N ALA A 193 25.82 -17.32 -8.40
CA ALA A 193 24.82 -16.42 -7.84
C ALA A 193 23.81 -17.18 -6.99
N GLU A 194 23.48 -16.64 -5.82
CA GLU A 194 22.42 -17.16 -4.96
C GLU A 194 21.26 -16.17 -4.88
N THR A 195 20.05 -16.70 -4.76
CA THR A 195 18.86 -15.89 -4.47
C THR A 195 18.25 -16.34 -3.16
N HIS A 196 18.32 -15.48 -2.15
CA HIS A 196 17.70 -15.68 -0.86
C HIS A 196 16.32 -15.03 -0.87
N ARG A 197 15.30 -15.81 -0.50
CA ARG A 197 13.92 -15.32 -0.40
C ARG A 197 13.42 -15.49 1.03
N SER A 198 12.83 -14.44 1.57
CA SER A 198 12.20 -14.46 2.88
C SER A 198 10.77 -13.95 2.74
N THR A 199 9.80 -14.83 2.97
CA THR A 199 8.38 -14.49 2.86
C THR A 199 7.69 -14.62 4.20
N PHE A 200 6.97 -13.58 4.58
CA PHE A 200 6.12 -13.54 5.75
C PHE A 200 4.68 -13.35 5.30
N LEU A 201 3.82 -14.32 5.67
CA LEU A 201 2.39 -14.30 5.37
C LEU A 201 1.64 -14.59 6.66
N GLU A 202 0.80 -13.65 7.07
CA GLU A 202 0.02 -13.72 8.30
C GLU A 202 -1.43 -13.30 8.00
N PHE A 203 -2.38 -14.01 8.58
CA PHE A 203 -3.81 -13.70 8.49
C PHE A 203 -4.34 -13.29 9.86
N GLY A 204 -5.39 -12.46 9.87
CA GLY A 204 -6.11 -12.17 11.10
C GLY A 204 -6.54 -13.47 11.80
N ARG A 205 -6.44 -13.49 13.14
CA ARG A 205 -6.76 -14.67 13.95
C ARG A 205 -7.98 -14.42 14.80
N THR A 206 -8.84 -15.44 14.94
CA THR A 206 -10.01 -15.37 15.81
C THR A 206 -9.85 -16.37 16.95
N GLU A 207 -9.67 -15.86 18.16
CA GLU A 207 -9.58 -16.65 19.39
C GLU A 207 -10.64 -16.19 20.39
N ASN A 208 -11.35 -17.11 21.04
CA ASN A 208 -12.35 -16.80 22.06
C ASN A 208 -13.39 -15.74 21.63
N ARG A 209 -13.83 -15.79 20.35
CA ARG A 209 -14.75 -14.83 19.72
C ARG A 209 -14.21 -13.39 19.60
N LYS A 210 -12.89 -13.19 19.77
CA LYS A 210 -12.20 -11.93 19.48
C LYS A 210 -11.33 -12.12 18.25
N THR A 211 -11.54 -11.28 17.25
CA THR A 211 -10.70 -11.26 16.03
C THR A 211 -9.62 -10.21 16.21
N ALA A 212 -8.36 -10.64 16.13
CA ALA A 212 -7.20 -9.77 16.04
C ALA A 212 -6.73 -9.74 14.57
N MET A 213 -6.66 -8.54 14.01
CA MET A 213 -6.18 -8.33 12.64
C MET A 213 -4.66 -8.55 12.57
N ALA A 214 -4.18 -9.20 11.51
CA ALA A 214 -2.75 -9.42 11.25
C ALA A 214 -1.96 -8.12 11.27
N MET A 215 -2.50 -7.03 10.71
CA MET A 215 -1.85 -5.71 10.78
C MET A 215 -1.72 -5.22 12.23
N ALA A 216 -2.75 -5.41 13.05
CA ALA A 216 -2.73 -4.98 14.45
C ALA A 216 -1.72 -5.80 15.28
N LEU A 217 -1.67 -7.12 15.05
CA LEU A 217 -0.69 -8.01 15.69
C LEU A 217 0.73 -7.64 15.27
N THR A 218 1.03 -7.66 13.97
CA THR A 218 2.40 -7.45 13.46
C THR A 218 2.98 -6.08 13.81
N VAL A 219 2.16 -5.02 13.83
CA VAL A 219 2.59 -3.69 14.26
C VAL A 219 2.65 -3.58 15.79
N GLY A 220 1.59 -4.02 16.48
CA GLY A 220 1.46 -3.91 17.93
C GLY A 220 2.49 -4.74 18.69
N GLU A 221 2.71 -5.99 18.28
CA GLU A 221 3.70 -6.89 18.86
C GLU A 221 5.12 -6.34 18.67
N SER A 222 5.45 -5.81 17.49
CA SER A 222 6.76 -5.18 17.26
C SER A 222 6.98 -3.98 18.19
N ALA A 223 5.97 -3.13 18.38
CA ALA A 223 6.04 -1.99 19.29
C ALA A 223 6.16 -2.43 20.76
N ALA A 224 5.37 -3.44 21.16
CA ALA A 224 5.40 -4.01 22.51
C ALA A 224 6.75 -4.67 22.81
N THR A 225 7.33 -5.41 21.87
CA THR A 225 8.67 -5.99 21.99
C THR A 225 9.72 -4.91 22.20
N GLY A 226 9.71 -3.82 21.41
CA GLY A 226 10.62 -2.70 21.62
C GLY A 226 10.52 -2.09 23.02
N ALA A 227 9.30 -1.87 23.52
CA ALA A 227 9.07 -1.36 24.87
C ALA A 227 9.58 -2.33 25.95
N LEU A 228 9.34 -3.64 25.79
CA LEU A 228 9.81 -4.65 26.73
C LEU A 228 11.33 -4.77 26.75
N LEU A 229 12.01 -4.65 25.60
CA LEU A 229 13.47 -4.67 25.53
C LEU A 229 14.09 -3.47 26.26
N LEU A 230 13.48 -2.29 26.14
CA LEU A 230 13.89 -1.10 26.89
C LEU A 230 13.69 -1.30 28.40
N LEU A 231 12.51 -1.76 28.83
CA LEU A 231 12.21 -2.01 30.25
C LEU A 231 13.11 -3.10 30.86
N ALA A 232 13.40 -4.15 30.08
CA ALA A 232 14.33 -5.21 30.47
C ALA A 232 15.80 -4.79 30.38
N ASN A 233 16.10 -3.52 30.07
CA ASN A 233 17.44 -2.98 29.96
C ASN A 233 18.31 -3.75 28.95
N LYS A 234 17.72 -4.30 27.89
CA LYS A 234 18.41 -5.06 26.82
C LYS A 234 19.00 -4.16 25.75
N ILE A 235 18.46 -2.95 25.60
CA ILE A 235 19.01 -1.89 24.74
C ILE A 235 19.66 -0.85 25.66
N LYS A 236 20.95 -0.61 25.47
CA LYS A 236 21.79 0.31 26.25
C LYS A 236 22.12 1.59 25.50
N ALA A 237 22.13 1.55 24.17
CA ALA A 237 22.34 2.75 23.36
C ALA A 237 21.29 3.84 23.67
N ASN A 238 21.74 5.08 23.65
CA ASN A 238 20.91 6.26 23.89
C ASN A 238 20.70 7.05 22.58
N GLY A 239 19.64 7.86 22.54
CA GLY A 239 19.33 8.71 21.39
C GLY A 239 18.23 8.13 20.50
N VAL A 240 18.23 8.52 19.23
CA VAL A 240 17.23 8.08 18.25
C VAL A 240 17.75 6.83 17.55
N LEU A 241 17.27 5.68 18.02
CA LEU A 241 17.64 4.37 17.48
C LEU A 241 16.67 3.90 16.41
N ARG A 242 17.16 3.01 15.53
CA ARG A 242 16.34 2.38 14.50
C ARG A 242 16.48 0.86 14.59
N PRO A 243 15.45 0.08 14.17
CA PRO A 243 15.53 -1.38 14.14
C PRO A 243 16.38 -1.89 12.96
N ILE A 244 17.54 -1.27 12.77
CA ILE A 244 18.64 -1.68 11.88
C ILE A 244 19.93 -1.90 12.69
N ASP A 245 19.96 -1.41 13.94
CA ASP A 245 21.08 -1.61 14.86
C ASP A 245 20.97 -3.03 15.46
N PRO A 246 22.05 -3.84 15.47
CA PRO A 246 22.04 -5.22 15.98
C PRO A 246 21.52 -5.33 17.41
N GLU A 247 21.89 -4.37 18.26
CA GLU A 247 21.41 -4.27 19.64
C GLU A 247 19.88 -4.21 19.76
N VAL A 248 19.19 -3.73 18.72
CA VAL A 248 17.74 -3.65 18.66
C VAL A 248 17.15 -4.91 18.00
N TYR A 249 17.60 -5.27 16.79
CA TYR A 249 16.93 -6.32 16.01
C TYR A 249 17.27 -7.73 16.48
N GLU A 250 18.47 -8.01 17.01
CA GLU A 250 18.85 -9.35 17.47
C GLU A 250 17.98 -9.82 18.64
N PRO A 251 17.87 -9.08 19.76
CA PRO A 251 16.99 -9.48 20.85
C PRO A 251 15.50 -9.37 20.46
N GLY A 252 15.16 -8.49 19.52
CA GLY A 252 13.81 -8.41 18.95
C GLY A 252 13.42 -9.69 18.21
N SER A 253 14.31 -10.22 17.37
CA SER A 253 14.04 -11.42 16.55
C SER A 253 13.85 -12.71 17.36
N SER A 254 14.34 -12.73 18.60
CA SER A 254 14.22 -13.86 19.53
C SER A 254 13.08 -13.70 20.54
N ALA A 255 12.31 -12.60 20.47
CA ALA A 255 11.21 -12.34 21.39
C ALA A 255 10.02 -13.31 21.14
N PRO A 256 9.34 -13.77 22.20
CA PRO A 256 8.36 -14.86 22.13
C PRO A 256 7.11 -14.57 21.30
N PHE A 257 6.82 -13.30 21.00
CA PHE A 257 5.65 -12.86 20.24
C PHE A 257 5.96 -12.50 18.79
N VAL A 258 7.22 -12.58 18.34
CA VAL A 258 7.57 -12.16 16.97
C VAL A 258 7.22 -13.26 15.98
N SER A 259 6.31 -12.93 15.07
CA SER A 259 5.90 -13.79 13.97
C SER A 259 7.10 -14.05 13.04
N LYS A 260 7.31 -15.32 12.68
CA LYS A 260 8.53 -15.77 11.98
C LYS A 260 8.35 -15.77 10.47
N PHE A 261 9.39 -15.37 9.75
CA PHE A 261 9.46 -15.48 8.30
C PHE A 261 9.70 -16.93 7.88
N LEU A 262 9.13 -17.31 6.73
CA LEU A 262 9.57 -18.49 5.99
C LEU A 262 10.78 -18.08 5.15
N SER A 263 11.98 -18.48 5.59
CA SER A 263 13.23 -18.28 4.84
C SER A 263 13.51 -19.48 3.94
N ARG A 264 13.92 -19.23 2.69
CA ARG A 264 14.35 -20.24 1.72
C ARG A 264 15.54 -19.76 0.90
N GLU A 265 16.49 -20.67 0.69
CA GLU A 265 17.63 -20.48 -0.22
C GLU A 265 17.38 -21.24 -1.51
N LYS A 266 17.61 -20.59 -2.66
CA LYS A 266 17.63 -21.27 -3.95
C LYS A 266 18.97 -20.97 -4.62
N LYS A 267 19.82 -21.98 -4.73
CA LYS A 267 21.02 -21.93 -5.57
C LYS A 267 20.59 -21.90 -7.04
N MET A 268 20.97 -20.86 -7.77
CA MET A 268 20.87 -20.88 -9.23
C MET A 268 22.19 -21.47 -9.74
N LEU A 269 22.13 -22.72 -10.23
CA LEU A 269 23.20 -23.25 -11.05
C LEU A 269 23.10 -22.56 -12.41
N ALA A 270 24.16 -21.84 -12.77
CA ALA A 270 24.33 -21.23 -14.09
C ALA A 270 24.41 -22.29 -15.19
#